data_AF-A0A7Y2C7Q1-F1
#
_entry.id   AF-A0A7Y2C7Q1-F1
#
_cell.length_a   1.000
_cell.length_b   1.000
_cell.length_c   1.000
_cell.angle_alpha   90.00
_cell.angle_beta   90.00
_cell.angle_gamma   90.00
#
_symmetry.space_group_name_H-M   'P 1'
#
loop_
_entity.id
_entity.type
_entity.pdbx_description
1 polymer ?
#
loop_
_entity_poly.entity_id
_entity_poly.type
_entity_poly.pdbx_seq_one_letter_code
_entity_poly.pdbx_strand_id
1 'polypeptide(L)'
;MIRVHVLNVGKGSSTWIEFPQRLSVVDIDNSRAHSDPSLTNPLDYYRARFPGRDIFRFILTHPDMDHMSGLDELARTTKIHNFWDTFNDKKVSEWHAPYRKEDWERYQQLRRSKELPKCLRLHRHATADCCWTQDGLSILSP
;
A
#
# COMPACT_ATOMS: atom_id res chain seq x y z
N MET A 1 9.04 -18.14 7.92
CA MET A 1 9.90 -16.97 8.22
C MET A 1 9.24 -15.72 7.65
N ILE A 2 9.30 -14.59 8.35
CA ILE A 2 8.84 -13.29 7.85
C ILE A 2 10.03 -12.59 7.18
N ARG A 3 9.83 -12.01 6.00
CA ARG A 3 10.83 -11.16 5.32
C ARG A 3 10.28 -9.76 5.14
N VAL A 4 11.08 -8.75 5.48
CA VAL A 4 10.76 -7.33 5.29
C VAL A 4 11.68 -6.78 4.22
N HIS A 5 11.11 -6.15 3.20
CA HIS A 5 11.80 -5.56 2.07
C HIS A 5 11.53 -4.06 2.08
N VAL A 6 12.51 -3.28 2.50
CA VAL A 6 12.44 -1.82 2.47
C VAL A 6 13.11 -1.34 1.19
N LEU A 7 12.35 -0.70 0.31
CA LEU A 7 12.84 -0.29 -1.01
C LEU A 7 13.40 1.12 -0.98
N ASN A 8 14.53 1.35 -1.65
CA ASN A 8 15.04 2.69 -1.89
C ASN A 8 14.26 3.34 -3.04
N VAL A 9 13.18 4.03 -2.72
CA VAL A 9 12.31 4.76 -3.68
C VAL A 9 12.67 6.24 -3.80
N GLY A 10 13.66 6.71 -3.03
CA GLY A 10 14.22 8.07 -3.07
C GLY A 10 13.33 9.19 -2.50
N LYS A 11 12.01 8.98 -2.40
CA LYS A 11 11.03 9.81 -1.69
C LYS A 11 9.91 8.90 -1.17
N GLY A 12 9.20 9.33 -0.12
CA GLY A 12 8.07 8.58 0.41
C GLY A 12 8.50 7.24 1.02
N SER A 13 7.72 6.20 0.76
CA SER A 13 8.01 4.85 1.25
C SER A 13 7.45 3.75 0.35
N SER A 14 8.14 2.60 0.31
CA SER A 14 7.56 1.34 -0.14
C SER A 14 8.20 0.20 0.62
N THR A 15 7.40 -0.47 1.45
CA THR A 15 7.85 -1.61 2.24
C THR A 15 6.98 -2.83 1.99
N TRP A 16 7.58 -3.92 1.52
CA TRP A 16 6.89 -5.18 1.31
C TRP A 16 7.19 -6.13 2.47
N ILE A 17 6.15 -6.76 3.01
CA ILE A 17 6.27 -7.73 4.10
C ILE A 17 5.74 -9.06 3.60
N GLU A 18 6.63 -10.03 3.48
CA GLU A 18 6.34 -11.39 3.09
C GLU A 18 6.18 -12.26 4.33
N PHE A 19 4.94 -12.61 4.63
CA PHE A 19 4.58 -13.63 5.61
C PHE A 19 4.58 -15.01 4.92
N PRO A 20 4.64 -16.12 5.69
CA PRO A 20 4.62 -17.47 5.13
C PRO A 20 3.49 -17.74 4.13
N GLN A 21 2.31 -17.15 4.36
CA GLN A 21 1.13 -17.36 3.51
C GLN A 21 0.61 -16.09 2.83
N ARG A 22 1.02 -14.91 3.29
CA ARG A 22 0.40 -13.63 2.91
C ARG A 22 1.45 -12.61 2.49
N LEU A 23 1.06 -11.73 1.58
CA LEU A 23 1.86 -10.59 1.16
C LEU A 23 1.20 -9.32 1.65
N SER A 24 1.98 -8.47 2.30
CA SER A 24 1.55 -7.12 2.67
C SER A 24 2.44 -6.09 2.02
N VAL A 25 1.89 -4.91 1.78
CA VAL A 25 2.66 -3.73 1.40
C VAL A 25 2.26 -2.58 2.31
N VAL A 26 3.25 -1.83 2.79
CA VAL A 26 3.08 -0.58 3.55
C VAL A 26 3.58 0.53 2.66
N ASP A 27 2.64 1.37 2.23
CA ASP A 27 2.81 2.45 1.26
C ASP A 27 3.43 2.02 -0.09
N ILE A 28 3.26 2.86 -1.10
CA ILE A 28 3.97 2.73 -2.37
C ILE A 28 4.30 4.11 -2.94
N ASP A 29 5.57 4.34 -3.24
CA ASP A 29 6.01 5.51 -3.99
C ASP A 29 6.74 5.10 -5.27
N ASN A 30 6.04 5.23 -6.41
CA ASN A 30 6.61 5.05 -7.73
C ASN A 30 7.03 6.38 -8.41
N SER A 31 6.94 7.50 -7.69
CA SER A 31 7.00 8.84 -8.31
C SER A 31 8.37 9.22 -8.88
N ARG A 32 9.44 8.56 -8.43
CA ARG A 32 10.83 8.82 -8.88
C ARG A 32 11.47 7.68 -9.66
N ALA A 33 10.74 6.59 -9.88
CA ALA A 33 11.27 5.36 -10.49
C ALA A 33 11.90 5.57 -11.88
N HIS A 34 11.42 6.56 -12.63
CA HIS A 34 11.92 6.86 -13.98
C HIS A 34 12.93 8.01 -14.01
N SER A 35 13.11 8.74 -12.91
CA SER A 35 14.01 9.90 -12.86
C SER A 35 15.44 9.57 -12.43
N ASP A 36 15.64 8.47 -11.72
CA ASP A 36 16.94 8.07 -11.20
C ASP A 36 17.08 6.54 -11.23
N PRO A 37 18.00 5.98 -12.05
CA PRO A 37 18.16 4.53 -12.19
C PRO A 37 18.75 3.84 -10.96
N SER A 38 19.25 4.60 -9.97
CA SER A 38 19.68 4.04 -8.69
C SER A 38 18.51 3.72 -7.73
N LEU A 39 17.32 4.24 -8.05
CA LEU A 39 16.11 4.00 -7.27
C LEU A 39 15.40 2.72 -7.73
N THR A 40 14.73 2.08 -6.79
CA THR A 40 13.92 0.89 -7.06
C THR A 40 12.52 1.29 -7.48
N ASN A 41 12.08 0.87 -8.66
CA ASN A 41 10.66 0.89 -9.02
C ASN A 41 9.91 -0.16 -8.19
N PRO A 42 8.98 0.21 -7.28
CA PRO A 42 8.29 -0.74 -6.43
C PRO A 42 7.36 -1.69 -7.20
N LEU A 43 6.82 -1.27 -8.35
CA LEU A 43 5.95 -2.10 -9.18
C LEU A 43 6.76 -3.18 -9.91
N ASP A 44 7.92 -2.82 -10.46
CA ASP A 44 8.81 -3.79 -11.10
C ASP A 44 9.40 -4.76 -10.09
N TYR A 45 9.79 -4.26 -8.90
CA TYR A 45 10.21 -5.09 -7.78
C TYR A 45 9.14 -6.11 -7.39
N TYR A 46 7.89 -5.68 -7.23
CA TYR A 46 6.77 -6.55 -6.92
C TYR A 46 6.57 -7.65 -7.97
N ARG A 47 6.53 -7.27 -9.25
CA ARG A 47 6.34 -8.21 -10.37
C ARG A 47 7.43 -9.27 -10.43
N ALA A 48 8.68 -8.86 -10.23
CA ALA A 48 9.83 -9.78 -10.25
C ALA A 48 9.87 -10.69 -9.02
N ARG A 49 9.58 -10.13 -7.83
CA ARG A 49 9.77 -10.84 -6.55
C ARG A 49 8.59 -11.72 -6.15
N PHE A 50 7.39 -11.32 -6.53
CA PHE A 50 6.12 -11.94 -6.10
C PHE A 50 5.18 -12.23 -7.29
N PRO A 51 5.67 -12.90 -8.36
CA PRO A 51 4.87 -13.11 -9.56
C PRO A 51 3.57 -13.84 -9.25
N GLY A 52 2.45 -13.28 -9.72
CA GLY A 52 1.10 -13.85 -9.55
C GLY A 52 0.56 -13.86 -8.12
N ARG A 53 1.22 -13.21 -7.15
CA ARG A 53 0.74 -13.16 -5.77
C ARG A 53 -0.19 -11.98 -5.54
N ASP A 54 -1.39 -12.26 -5.05
CA ASP A 54 -2.27 -11.23 -4.53
C ASP A 54 -1.68 -10.50 -3.30
N ILE A 55 -2.10 -9.25 -3.11
CA ILE A 55 -1.80 -8.47 -1.92
C ILE A 55 -2.89 -8.75 -0.89
N PHE A 56 -2.53 -9.47 0.18
CA PHE A 56 -3.46 -9.75 1.26
C PHE A 56 -3.89 -8.47 1.98
N ARG A 57 -2.95 -7.55 2.21
CA ARG A 57 -3.27 -6.21 2.73
C ARG A 57 -2.32 -5.15 2.19
N PHE A 58 -2.91 -4.07 1.73
CA PHE A 58 -2.22 -2.81 1.49
C PHE A 58 -2.46 -1.92 2.70
N ILE A 59 -1.41 -1.41 3.32
CA ILE A 59 -1.49 -0.50 4.46
C ILE A 59 -1.01 0.87 4.00
N LEU A 60 -1.90 1.86 3.97
CA LEU A 60 -1.53 3.24 3.72
C LEU A 60 -1.38 3.96 5.07
N THR A 61 -0.20 4.51 5.33
CA THR A 61 0.09 5.19 6.59
C THR A 61 -0.70 6.49 6.71
N HIS A 62 -0.76 7.27 5.63
CA HIS A 62 -1.50 8.54 5.54
C HIS A 62 -1.74 8.95 4.07
N PRO A 63 -2.70 9.87 3.80
CA PRO A 63 -3.14 10.22 2.44
C PRO A 63 -2.20 11.15 1.64
N ASP A 64 -0.89 11.09 1.85
CA ASP A 64 0.06 11.89 1.10
C ASP A 64 0.47 11.18 -0.20
N MET A 65 0.64 11.93 -1.28
CA MET A 65 0.77 11.34 -2.62
C MET A 65 2.06 10.54 -2.81
N ASP A 66 3.11 10.86 -2.05
CA ASP A 66 4.34 10.09 -1.94
C ASP A 66 4.20 8.80 -1.12
N HIS A 67 2.99 8.45 -0.67
CA HIS A 67 2.70 7.15 -0.04
C HIS A 67 1.78 6.27 -0.89
N MET A 68 1.26 6.80 -2.01
CA MET A 68 0.34 6.09 -2.90
C MET A 68 0.65 6.23 -4.40
N SER A 69 1.81 6.77 -4.78
CA SER A 69 2.17 6.89 -6.19
C SER A 69 2.38 5.50 -6.81
N GLY A 70 1.61 5.19 -7.87
CA GLY A 70 1.56 3.86 -8.48
C GLY A 70 0.45 2.94 -7.94
N LEU A 71 -0.38 3.42 -7.01
CA LEU A 71 -1.51 2.66 -6.46
C LEU A 71 -2.54 2.27 -7.53
N ASP A 72 -2.87 3.15 -8.48
CA ASP A 72 -3.84 2.81 -9.53
C ASP A 72 -3.33 1.68 -10.43
N GLU A 73 -2.07 1.76 -10.84
CA GLU A 73 -1.42 0.74 -11.67
C GLU A 73 -1.35 -0.62 -10.94
N LEU A 74 -0.98 -0.61 -9.66
CA LEU A 74 -0.96 -1.79 -8.82
C LEU A 74 -2.37 -2.42 -8.72
N ALA A 75 -3.38 -1.62 -8.40
CA ALA A 75 -4.75 -2.08 -8.19
C ALA A 75 -5.46 -2.53 -9.49
N ARG A 76 -4.98 -2.14 -10.67
CA ARG A 76 -5.46 -2.67 -11.97
C ARG A 76 -4.95 -4.07 -12.27
N THR A 77 -3.74 -4.38 -11.83
CA THR A 77 -3.02 -5.59 -12.23
C THR A 77 -2.98 -6.64 -11.13
N THR A 78 -3.22 -6.23 -9.88
CA THR A 78 -3.07 -7.07 -8.70
C THR A 78 -4.30 -6.96 -7.82
N LYS A 79 -4.82 -8.11 -7.38
CA LYS A 79 -5.92 -8.14 -6.43
C LYS A 79 -5.41 -7.76 -5.03
N ILE A 80 -6.02 -6.72 -4.47
CA ILE A 80 -5.84 -6.30 -3.08
C ILE A 80 -7.04 -6.84 -2.30
N HIS A 81 -6.80 -7.62 -1.25
CA HIS A 81 -7.88 -8.20 -0.43
C HIS A 81 -8.36 -7.26 0.67
N ASN A 82 -7.43 -6.57 1.32
CA ASN A 82 -7.71 -5.61 2.39
C ASN A 82 -6.95 -4.31 2.14
N PHE A 83 -7.61 -3.17 2.33
CA PHE A 83 -6.98 -1.85 2.26
C PHE A 83 -7.09 -1.20 3.63
N TRP A 84 -5.96 -1.02 4.31
CA TRP A 84 -5.91 -0.37 5.61
C TRP A 84 -5.63 1.10 5.41
N ASP A 85 -6.49 1.93 5.99
CA ASP A 85 -6.45 3.39 5.89
C ASP A 85 -6.57 3.99 7.30
N THR A 86 -6.10 5.22 7.45
CA THR A 86 -6.31 6.01 8.66
C THR A 86 -7.49 6.97 8.46
N PHE A 87 -8.27 7.22 9.52
CA PHE A 87 -9.34 8.22 9.44
C PHE A 87 -8.74 9.60 9.12
N ASN A 88 -9.20 10.18 8.02
CA ASN A 88 -8.80 11.50 7.55
C ASN A 88 -9.88 12.11 6.66
N ASP A 89 -9.89 13.43 6.54
CA ASP A 89 -10.76 14.21 5.67
C ASP A 89 -9.99 14.94 4.55
N LYS A 90 -8.77 14.48 4.24
CA LYS A 90 -7.88 15.13 3.29
C LYS A 90 -8.55 15.24 1.91
N LYS A 91 -8.37 16.43 1.31
CA LYS A 91 -8.81 16.76 -0.04
C LYS A 91 -7.60 17.20 -0.86
N VAL A 92 -7.58 16.81 -2.13
CA VAL A 92 -6.61 17.27 -3.12
C VAL A 92 -7.39 17.93 -4.24
N SER A 93 -7.12 19.22 -4.46
CA SER A 93 -7.74 20.03 -5.52
C SER A 93 -6.76 20.40 -6.64
N GLU A 94 -5.47 20.35 -6.37
CA GLU A 94 -4.40 20.70 -7.31
C GLU A 94 -3.47 19.51 -7.53
N TRP A 95 -3.00 19.36 -8.77
CA TRP A 95 -2.16 18.25 -9.19
C TRP A 95 -0.79 18.77 -9.59
N HIS A 96 0.24 18.21 -8.97
CA HIS A 96 1.62 18.53 -9.30
C HIS A 96 2.35 17.26 -9.70
N ALA A 97 3.05 17.33 -10.84
CA ALA A 97 4.01 16.31 -11.21
C ALA A 97 5.01 16.12 -10.04
N PRO A 98 5.46 14.89 -9.77
CA PRO A 98 5.24 13.65 -10.55
C PRO A 98 3.93 12.90 -10.24
N TYR A 99 3.07 13.41 -9.36
CA TYR A 99 1.93 12.64 -8.87
C TYR A 99 0.77 12.60 -9.85
N ARG A 100 0.19 11.41 -9.97
CA ARG A 100 -0.91 11.12 -10.89
C ARG A 100 -2.25 11.26 -10.18
N LYS A 101 -3.21 11.90 -10.86
CA LYS A 101 -4.58 12.04 -10.37
C LYS A 101 -5.25 10.69 -10.17
N GLU A 102 -4.93 9.72 -11.02
CA GLU A 102 -5.52 8.38 -10.96
C GLU A 102 -5.19 7.65 -9.65
N ASP A 103 -4.00 7.86 -9.08
CA ASP A 103 -3.62 7.26 -7.79
C ASP A 103 -4.53 7.77 -6.65
N TRP A 104 -4.83 9.07 -6.65
CA TRP A 104 -5.75 9.65 -5.68
C TRP A 104 -7.19 9.19 -5.91
N GLU A 105 -7.65 9.15 -7.15
CA GLU A 105 -9.00 8.66 -7.46
C GLU A 105 -9.16 7.19 -7.04
N ARG A 106 -8.13 6.37 -7.30
CA ARG A 106 -8.08 4.98 -6.82
C ARG A 106 -8.13 4.93 -5.31
N TYR A 107 -7.31 5.69 -4.61
CA TYR A 107 -7.32 5.79 -3.15
C TYR A 107 -8.73 6.07 -2.62
N GLN A 108 -9.42 7.07 -3.19
CA GLN A 108 -10.79 7.43 -2.79
C GLN A 108 -11.80 6.30 -3.03
N GLN A 109 -11.63 5.49 -4.09
CA GLN A 109 -12.44 4.31 -4.34
C GLN A 109 -12.18 3.22 -3.29
N LEU A 110 -10.90 2.87 -3.06
CA LEU A 110 -10.51 1.83 -2.12
C LEU A 110 -11.02 2.14 -0.71
N ARG A 111 -10.94 3.40 -0.28
CA ARG A 111 -11.42 3.86 1.03
C ARG A 111 -12.90 3.71 1.29
N ARG A 112 -13.71 3.69 0.24
CA ARG A 112 -15.16 3.54 0.30
C ARG A 112 -15.59 2.10 0.11
N SER A 113 -14.67 1.22 -0.29
CA SER A 113 -14.97 -0.18 -0.58
C SER A 113 -15.32 -0.96 0.69
N LYS A 114 -16.40 -1.75 0.60
CA LYS A 114 -16.92 -2.57 1.70
C LYS A 114 -16.62 -4.07 1.54
N GLU A 115 -16.15 -4.49 0.36
CA GLU A 115 -16.01 -5.91 0.01
C GLU A 115 -14.60 -6.27 -0.43
N LEU A 116 -14.20 -5.93 -1.67
CA LEU A 116 -12.93 -6.38 -2.24
C LEU A 116 -12.24 -5.26 -3.05
N PRO A 117 -11.15 -4.66 -2.53
CA PRO A 117 -10.64 -4.83 -1.17
C PRO A 117 -11.62 -4.31 -0.12
N LYS A 118 -11.67 -4.93 1.06
CA LYS A 118 -12.37 -4.35 2.21
C LYS A 118 -11.52 -3.23 2.81
N CYS A 119 -12.07 -2.02 2.91
CA CYS A 119 -11.44 -0.94 3.65
C CYS A 119 -11.51 -1.22 5.15
N LEU A 120 -10.38 -1.14 5.83
CA LEU A 120 -10.24 -1.35 7.27
C LEU A 120 -9.60 -0.12 7.90
N ARG A 121 -10.18 0.35 9.01
CA ARG A 121 -9.66 1.45 9.81
C ARG A 121 -9.44 0.92 11.21
N LEU A 122 -8.28 0.33 11.41
CA LEU A 122 -7.93 -0.37 12.64
C LEU A 122 -7.12 0.55 13.54
N HIS A 123 -7.42 0.51 14.84
CA HIS A 123 -6.74 1.28 15.87
C HIS A 123 -6.05 0.36 16.87
N ARG A 124 -5.24 0.93 17.76
CA ARG A 124 -4.72 0.21 18.94
C ARG A 124 -5.89 -0.48 19.65
N HIS A 125 -5.64 -1.72 20.07
CA HIS A 125 -6.62 -2.61 20.70
C HIS A 125 -7.70 -3.19 19.77
N ALA A 126 -7.66 -2.93 18.46
CA ALA A 126 -8.51 -3.65 17.52
C ALA A 126 -8.30 -5.16 17.65
N THR A 127 -9.39 -5.92 17.74
CA THR A 127 -9.38 -7.38 17.80
C THR A 127 -9.90 -7.95 16.49
N ALA A 128 -9.45 -9.15 16.12
CA ALA A 128 -10.00 -9.90 15.01
C ALA A 128 -9.64 -11.39 15.13
N ASP A 129 -10.58 -12.28 14.80
CA ASP A 129 -10.35 -13.73 14.73
C ASP A 129 -9.40 -14.09 13.57
N CYS A 130 -9.45 -13.28 12.53
CA CYS A 130 -8.59 -13.34 11.36
C CYS A 130 -8.39 -11.92 10.84
N CYS A 131 -7.27 -11.58 10.21
CA CYS A 131 -6.19 -12.46 9.79
C CYS A 131 -4.81 -11.90 10.13
N TRP A 132 -4.73 -10.61 10.43
CA TRP A 132 -3.49 -9.93 10.79
C TRP A 132 -2.96 -10.37 12.15
N THR A 133 -3.84 -10.75 13.08
CA THR A 133 -3.48 -11.41 14.34
C THR A 133 -2.76 -12.73 14.11
N GLN A 134 -3.19 -13.53 13.12
CA GLN A 134 -2.55 -14.80 12.74
C GLN A 134 -1.16 -14.60 12.09
N ASP A 135 -0.92 -13.42 11.52
CA ASP A 135 0.38 -13.04 10.97
C ASP A 135 1.33 -12.48 12.03
N GLY A 136 0.91 -12.45 13.31
CA GLY A 136 1.70 -11.92 14.42
C GLY A 136 1.81 -10.40 14.43
N LEU A 137 0.93 -9.68 13.71
CA LEU A 137 0.91 -8.22 13.69
C LEU A 137 0.16 -7.67 14.90
N SER A 138 0.68 -6.58 15.46
CA SER A 138 0.04 -5.78 16.51
C SER A 138 -0.04 -4.31 16.07
N ILE A 139 -1.16 -3.65 16.34
CA ILE A 139 -1.30 -2.20 16.11
C ILE A 139 -0.94 -1.50 17.41
N LEU A 140 0.17 -0.78 17.37
CA LEU A 140 0.65 0.01 18.51
C LEU A 140 0.17 1.47 18.44
N SER A 141 -0.18 1.96 17.26
CA SER A 141 -0.70 3.31 17.02
C SER A 141 -1.31 3.39 15.60
N PRO A 142 -2.30 4.28 15.34
CA PRO A 142 -3.08 5.06 16.32
C PRO A 142 -3.89 4.16 17.24
#